data_AF-A0A919BPM4-F1
#
_entry.id   AF-A0A919BPM4-F1
#
_cell.length_a   1.000
_cell.length_b   1.000
_cell.length_c   1.000
_cell.angle_alpha   90.00
_cell.angle_beta   90.00
_cell.angle_gamma   90.00
#
_symmetry.space_group_name_H-M   'P 1'
#
loop_
_entity.id
_entity.type
_entity.pdbx_description
1 polymer ?
#
loop_
_entity_poly.entity_id
_entity_poly.type
_entity_poly.pdbx_seq_one_letter_code
_entity_poly.pdbx_strand_id
1 'polypeptide(L)' 'MEIFNQLADLFEMLRTGELHVLYVLIPLQIIIFAFPCLIIARAKGKNLRYARMLGVMPVINIGALLYYLFAPSQKPLLE' A
#
# COMPACT_ATOMS: atom_id res chain seq x y z
N MET A 1 15.67 -1.21 -21.43
CA MET A 1 16.73 -1.89 -20.66
C MET A 1 16.89 -1.26 -19.27
N GLU A 2 16.92 0.06 -19.17
CA GLU A 2 17.09 0.80 -17.91
C GLU A 2 16.03 0.49 -16.83
N ILE A 3 14.74 0.39 -17.21
CA ILE A 3 13.66 0.03 -16.28
C ILE A 3 13.84 -1.37 -15.65
N PHE A 4 14.35 -2.34 -16.42
CA PHE A 4 14.58 -3.69 -15.90
C PHE A 4 15.73 -3.72 -14.90
N ASN A 5 16.75 -2.89 -15.10
CA ASN A 5 17.85 -2.73 -14.15
C ASN A 5 17.36 -2.06 -12.86
N GLN A 6 16.56 -1.00 -12.97
CA GLN A 6 15.96 -0.34 -11.79
C GLN A 6 15.05 -1.28 -10.98
N LEU A 7 14.31 -2.16 -11.66
CA LEU A 7 13.50 -3.19 -11.00
C LEU A 7 14.36 -4.25 -10.30
N ALA A 8 15.49 -4.64 -10.90
CA ALA A 8 16.44 -5.56 -10.28
C ALA A 8 17.08 -4.96 -9.02
N ASP A 9 17.51 -3.70 -9.09
CA ASP A 9 18.08 -2.97 -7.94
C ASP A 9 17.06 -2.84 -6.81
N LEU A 10 15.81 -2.47 -7.12
CA LEU A 10 14.70 -2.42 -6.14
C LEU A 10 14.47 -3.77 -5.46
N PHE A 11 14.52 -4.87 -6.22
CA PHE A 11 14.34 -6.21 -5.69
C PHE A 11 15.50 -6.63 -4.79
N GLU A 12 16.72 -6.26 -5.15
CA GLU A 12 17.90 -6.51 -4.35
C GLU A 12 17.85 -5.76 -3.02
N MET A 13 17.44 -4.48 -3.04
CA MET A 13 17.21 -3.69 -1.82
C MET A 13 16.10 -4.25 -0.93
N LEU A 14 15.03 -4.82 -1.52
CA LEU A 14 13.99 -5.54 -0.77
C LEU A 14 14.54 -6.82 -0.11
N ARG A 15 15.43 -7.54 -0.79
CA ARG A 15 16.06 -8.78 -0.29
C ARG A 15 17.06 -8.52 0.83
N THR A 16 17.85 -7.45 0.73
CA THR A 16 18.84 -7.07 1.75
C THR A 16 18.19 -6.38 2.96
N GLY A 17 16.93 -5.97 2.84
CA GLY A 17 16.18 -5.26 3.88
C GLY A 17 16.48 -3.76 3.94
N GLU A 18 17.32 -3.24 3.04
CA GLU A 18 17.59 -1.81 2.90
C GLU A 18 16.35 -1.03 2.47
N LEU A 19 15.47 -1.66 1.70
CA LEU A 19 14.18 -1.11 1.33
C LEU A 19 13.06 -1.85 2.05
N HIS A 20 12.40 -1.16 2.98
CA HIS A 20 11.25 -1.72 3.66
C HIS A 20 10.11 -1.94 2.66
N VAL A 21 9.52 -3.14 2.65
CA VAL A 21 8.43 -3.53 1.74
C VAL A 21 7.28 -2.51 1.73
N LEU A 22 7.00 -1.90 2.88
CA LEU A 22 5.98 -0.85 3.01
C LEU A 22 6.27 0.40 2.16
N TYR A 23 7.54 0.76 1.96
CA TYR A 23 7.92 1.91 1.13
C TYR A 23 7.62 1.70 -0.35
N VAL A 24 7.48 0.46 -0.80
CA VAL A 24 7.06 0.14 -2.18
C VAL A 24 5.55 -0.07 -2.26
N LEU A 25 4.98 -0.83 -1.32
CA LEU A 25 3.57 -1.19 -1.34
C LEU A 25 2.63 0.02 -1.12
N ILE A 26 2.97 0.94 -0.21
CA ILE A 26 2.11 2.07 0.11
C ILE A 26 1.95 3.01 -1.10
N PRO A 27 3.03 3.50 -1.76
CA PRO A 27 2.89 4.34 -2.94
C PRO A 27 2.17 3.63 -4.10
N LEU A 28 2.47 2.34 -4.33
CA LEU A 28 1.84 1.55 -5.38
C LEU A 28 0.32 1.49 -5.20
N GLN A 29 -0.15 1.28 -3.97
CA GLN A 29 -1.58 1.22 -3.69
C GLN A 29 -2.28 2.59 -3.85
N ILE A 30 -1.61 3.68 -3.49
CA ILE A 30 -2.15 5.03 -3.72
C ILE A 30 -2.35 5.26 -5.23
N ILE A 31 -1.41 4.81 -6.05
CA ILE A 31 -1.47 4.93 -7.52
C ILE A 31 -2.60 4.05 -8.08
N ILE A 32 -2.76 2.81 -7.59
CA ILE A 32 -3.74 1.85 -8.11
C ILE A 32 -5.17 2.14 -7.64
N PHE A 33 -5.35 2.66 -6.43
CA PHE A 33 -6.68 2.83 -5.83
C PHE A 33 -7.07 4.30 -5.66
N ALA A 34 -6.26 5.08 -4.93
CA ALA A 34 -6.63 6.45 -4.58
C ALA A 34 -6.69 7.38 -5.80
N PHE A 35 -5.71 7.29 -6.72
CA PHE A 35 -5.67 8.11 -7.92
C PHE A 35 -6.87 7.84 -8.85
N PRO A 36 -7.20 6.58 -9.22
CA PRO A 36 -8.36 6.27 -10.04
C PRO A 36 -9.66 6.71 -9.39
N CYS A 37 -9.85 6.52 -8.08
CA CYS A 37 -11.02 7.00 -7.37
C CYS A 37 -11.19 8.52 -7.50
N LEU A 38 -10.10 9.29 -7.36
CA LEU A 38 -10.11 10.74 -7.53
C LEU A 38 -10.44 11.17 -8.97
N ILE A 39 -9.84 10.51 -9.96
CA ILE A 39 -10.10 10.78 -11.38
C ILE A 39 -11.57 10.52 -11.71
N ILE A 40 -12.10 9.36 -11.31
CA ILE A 40 -13.49 8.96 -11.57
C ILE A 40 -14.46 9.91 -10.85
N ALA A 41 -14.18 10.27 -9.60
CA ALA A 41 -15.03 11.18 -8.84
C ALA A 41 -15.07 12.57 -9.47
N ARG A 42 -13.93 13.08 -9.95
CA ARG A 42 -13.86 14.35 -10.68
C ARG A 42 -14.63 14.28 -12.00
N ALA A 43 -14.45 13.22 -12.77
CA ALA A 43 -15.15 13.01 -14.04
C ALA A 43 -16.67 12.89 -13.86
N LYS A 44 -17.15 12.37 -12.72
CA LYS A 44 -18.59 12.20 -12.43
C LYS A 44 -19.19 13.31 -11.57
N GLY A 45 -18.46 14.40 -11.30
CA GLY A 45 -18.92 15.50 -10.45
C GLY A 45 -19.29 15.08 -9.02
N LYS A 46 -18.64 14.04 -8.49
CA LYS A 46 -18.88 13.53 -7.14
C LYS A 46 -17.97 14.22 -6.12
N ASN A 47 -18.31 14.08 -4.85
CA ASN A 47 -17.56 14.69 -3.77
C ASN A 47 -16.16 14.08 -3.64
N LEU A 48 -15.15 14.90 -3.93
CA LEU A 48 -13.75 14.52 -3.94
C LEU A 48 -13.21 14.13 -2.56
N ARG A 49 -13.84 14.60 -1.46
CA ARG A 49 -13.44 14.23 -0.09
C ARG A 49 -13.67 12.74 0.14
N TYR A 50 -14.85 12.23 -0.21
CA TYR A 50 -15.15 10.81 -0.09
C TYR A 50 -14.28 9.95 -1.00
N ALA A 51 -14.03 10.40 -2.23
CA ALA A 51 -13.16 9.69 -3.16
C ALA A 51 -11.72 9.56 -2.62
N ARG A 52 -11.21 10.61 -1.97
CA ARG A 52 -9.89 10.57 -1.31
C ARG A 52 -9.88 9.62 -0.11
N MET A 53 -10.87 9.72 0.77
CA MET A 53 -10.93 8.89 1.99
C MET A 53 -11.09 7.41 1.66
N LEU A 54 -12.02 7.07 0.77
CA LEU A 54 -12.30 5.67 0.40
C LEU A 54 -11.20 5.10 -0.50
N GLY A 55 -10.58 5.92 -1.34
CA GLY A 55 -9.46 5.50 -2.19
C GLY A 55 -8.19 5.11 -1.42
N VAL A 56 -8.02 5.60 -0.18
CA VAL A 56 -6.91 5.26 0.71
C VAL A 56 -7.22 4.04 1.59
N MET A 57 -8.48 3.63 1.71
CA MET A 57 -8.91 2.49 2.54
C MET A 57 -8.13 1.18 2.27
N PRO A 58 -7.79 0.82 1.01
CA PRO A 58 -6.97 -0.38 0.74
C PRO A 58 -5.59 -0.34 1.41
N VAL A 59 -4.98 0.85 1.52
CA VAL A 59 -3.68 1.06 2.18
C VAL A 59 -3.75 0.69 3.66
N ILE A 60 -4.82 1.09 4.32
CA ILE A 60 -5.04 0.81 5.74
C ILE A 60 -5.25 -0.70 5.94
N ASN A 61 -6.07 -1.34 5.09
CA ASN A 61 -6.37 -2.77 5.21
C ASN A 61 -5.13 -3.64 5.00
N ILE A 62 -4.30 -3.33 4.01
CA ILE A 62 -3.07 -4.10 3.76
C ILE A 62 -2.03 -3.81 4.85
N GLY A 63 -1.90 -2.57 5.31
CA GLY A 63 -1.05 -2.25 6.45
C GLY A 63 -1.43 -3.06 7.71
N ALA A 64 -2.73 -3.15 8.01
CA ALA A 64 -3.24 -3.96 9.12
C ALA A 64 -2.98 -5.46 8.90
N LEU A 65 -3.21 -5.98 7.69
CA LEU A 65 -2.93 -7.37 7.37
C LEU A 65 -1.45 -7.71 7.60
N LEU A 66 -0.54 -6.88 7.11
CA LEU A 66 0.89 -7.08 7.30
C LEU A 66 1.27 -7.00 8.79
N TYR A 67 0.71 -6.05 9.54
CA TYR A 67 0.91 -5.98 10.98
C TYR A 67 0.53 -7.29 11.67
N TYR A 68 -0.67 -7.82 11.44
CA TYR A 68 -1.10 -9.07 12.07
C TYR A 68 -0.35 -10.30 11.58
N LEU A 69 0.09 -10.32 10.31
CA LEU A 69 0.85 -11.43 9.74
C LEU A 69 2.26 -11.53 10.36
N PHE A 70 2.90 -10.39 10.62
CA PHE A 70 4.26 -10.33 11.18
C PHE A 70 4.31 -10.09 12.69
N ALA A 71 3.17 -9.80 13.32
CA ALA A 71 3.09 -9.67 14.77
C ALA A 71 3.42 -11.02 15.43
N PRO A 72 4.25 -11.02 16.49
CA PRO A 72 4.52 -12.24 17.23
C PRO A 72 3.22 -12.77 17.85
N SER A 73 2.98 -14.08 17.72
CA SER A 73 1.84 -14.73 18.36
C SER A 73 1.96 -14.58 19.88
N GLN A 74 1.16 -13.70 20.45
CA GLN A 74 1.00 -13.61 21.89
C GLN A 74 0.05 -14.74 22.32
N LYS A 75 0.48 -15.55 23.28
CA LYS A 75 -0.35 -16.58 23.90
C LYS A 75 -1.64 -15.88 24.37
N PRO A 76 -2.84 -16.32 23.97
CA PRO A 76 -4.06 -15.66 24.39
C PRO A 76 -4.10 -15.67 25.92
N LEU A 77 -4.23 -14.49 26.54
CA LEU A 77 -4.76 -14.41 27.89
C LEU A 77 -6.20 -14.92 27.78
N LEU A 78 -6.38 -16.20 28.13
CA LEU A 78 -7.69 -16.76 28.42
C LEU A 78 -8.22 -15.99 29.64
N GLU A 79 -9.11 -15.04 29.40
CA GLU A 79 -10.08 -14.56 30.39
C GLU A 79 -11.31 -15.49 30.37
#